data_AF-A0A8E2EKA8-F1
#
_entry.id   AF-A0A8E2EKA8-F1
#
_cell.length_a   1.000
_cell.length_b   1.000
_cell.length_c   1.000
_cell.angle_alpha   90.00
_cell.angle_beta   90.00
_cell.angle_gamma   90.00
#
_symmetry.space_group_name_H-M   'P 1'
#
loop_
_entity.id
_entity.type
_entity.pdbx_description
1 polymer ?
#
loop_
_entity_poly.entity_id
_entity_poly.type
_entity_poly.pdbx_seq_one_letter_code
_entity_poly.pdbx_strand_id
1 'polypeptide(L)'
;MLLNPVPILNHSIFVSGVHDLTQNAILHTLEAKIGEKFGTEFVHTKAVKREAEEALEGRLGRAVSGLMIVSNFGESESEADFWDRHENALVGVEGVSVREAVRGVLEGMGEGLKLEWE
;
A
#
# COMPACT_ATOMS: atom_id res chain seq x y z
N MET A 1 7.88 -8.06 -21.14
CA MET A 1 8.87 -7.08 -21.66
C MET A 1 8.13 -5.86 -22.16
N LEU A 2 8.66 -4.66 -21.95
CA LEU A 2 8.07 -3.43 -22.47
C LEU A 2 8.21 -3.37 -23.99
N LEU A 3 7.15 -2.93 -24.68
CA LEU A 3 7.06 -2.96 -26.14
C LEU A 3 8.07 -2.00 -26.82
N ASN A 4 8.46 -0.93 -26.12
CA ASN A 4 9.52 -0.01 -26.56
C ASN A 4 10.36 0.43 -25.34
N PRO A 5 11.51 -0.22 -25.08
CA PRO A 5 12.36 0.12 -23.95
C PRO A 5 13.31 1.31 -24.20
N VAL A 6 13.35 1.87 -25.41
CA VAL A 6 14.29 2.95 -25.76
C VAL A 6 14.11 4.21 -24.91
N PRO A 7 12.88 4.71 -24.64
CA PRO A 7 12.68 5.90 -23.82
C PRO A 7 13.13 5.72 -22.37
N ILE A 8 13.30 4.48 -21.93
CA ILE A 8 13.48 4.09 -20.53
C ILE A 8 14.82 3.41 -20.24
N LEU A 9 15.74 3.50 -21.18
CA LEU A 9 17.05 2.87 -21.06
C LEU A 9 17.79 3.45 -19.86
N ASN A 10 18.25 2.58 -18.96
CA ASN A 10 19.07 2.92 -17.79
C ASN A 10 18.41 3.88 -16.79
N HIS A 11 17.07 3.93 -16.71
CA HIS A 11 16.37 4.65 -15.65
C HIS A 11 15.32 3.77 -14.95
N SER A 12 15.03 4.09 -13.69
CA SER A 12 13.93 3.47 -12.94
C SER A 12 12.61 4.12 -13.32
N ILE A 13 11.58 3.30 -13.53
CA ILE A 13 10.21 3.77 -13.78
C ILE A 13 9.42 3.63 -12.48
N PHE A 14 8.79 4.70 -12.04
CA PHE A 14 7.83 4.63 -10.93
C PHE A 14 6.42 4.43 -11.47
N VAL A 15 5.76 3.35 -11.06
CA VAL A 15 4.39 3.02 -11.49
C VAL A 15 3.48 3.04 -10.27
N SER A 16 2.37 3.78 -10.36
CA SER A 16 1.36 3.82 -9.31
C SER A 16 -0.04 3.88 -9.93
N GLY A 17 -0.69 2.72 -10.02
CA GLY A 17 -1.98 2.58 -10.69
C GLY A 17 -3.19 3.07 -9.89
N VAL A 18 -3.03 3.49 -8.63
CA VAL A 18 -4.15 3.95 -7.78
C VAL A 18 -3.85 5.34 -7.24
N HIS A 19 -4.73 6.28 -7.55
CA HIS A 19 -4.59 7.67 -7.11
C HIS A 19 -5.09 7.86 -5.67
N ASP A 20 -4.47 8.80 -4.94
CA ASP A 20 -4.83 9.19 -3.58
C ASP A 20 -4.91 8.01 -2.59
N LEU A 21 -4.04 7.01 -2.79
CA LEU A 21 -4.04 5.78 -2.00
C LEU A 21 -3.48 6.03 -0.60
N THR A 22 -4.34 5.93 0.40
CA THR A 22 -3.96 5.94 1.82
C THR A 22 -4.65 4.80 2.55
N GLN A 23 -4.12 4.40 3.71
CA GLN A 23 -4.76 3.40 4.58
C GLN A 23 -6.21 3.81 4.93
N ASN A 24 -6.44 5.09 5.23
CA ASN A 24 -7.76 5.63 5.53
C ASN A 24 -8.69 5.63 4.31
N ALA A 25 -8.18 5.95 3.12
CA ALA A 25 -8.98 5.90 1.90
C ALA A 25 -9.44 4.47 1.59
N ILE A 26 -8.57 3.47 1.79
CA ILE A 26 -8.92 2.04 1.65
C ILE A 26 -10.01 1.69 2.67
N LEU A 27 -9.78 1.99 3.96
CA LEU A 27 -10.69 1.67 5.04
C LEU A 27 -12.08 2.27 4.81
N HIS A 28 -12.16 3.58 4.56
CA HIS A 28 -13.44 4.25 4.34
C HIS A 28 -14.18 3.72 3.11
N THR A 29 -13.45 3.38 2.05
CA THR A 29 -14.04 2.78 0.85
C THR A 29 -14.61 1.40 1.16
N LEU A 30 -13.89 0.58 1.93
CA LEU A 30 -14.34 -0.75 2.33
C LEU A 30 -15.58 -0.67 3.24
N GLU A 31 -15.53 0.17 4.28
CA GLU A 31 -16.66 0.43 5.19
C GLU A 31 -17.91 0.89 4.43
N ALA A 32 -17.76 1.82 3.49
CA ALA A 32 -18.88 2.30 2.67
C ALA A 32 -19.47 1.20 1.77
N LYS A 33 -18.63 0.25 1.33
CA LYS A 33 -19.07 -0.86 0.47
C LYS A 33 -19.78 -1.96 1.26
N ILE A 34 -19.30 -2.29 2.47
CA ILE A 34 -19.88 -3.35 3.30
C ILE A 34 -21.04 -2.85 4.18
N GLY A 35 -21.14 -1.54 4.42
CA GLY A 35 -22.17 -0.94 5.26
C GLY A 35 -21.89 -1.04 6.77
N GLU A 36 -20.65 -1.32 7.16
CA GLU A 36 -20.21 -1.49 8.55
C GLU A 36 -18.98 -0.62 8.83
N LYS A 37 -18.71 -0.41 10.12
CA LYS A 37 -17.55 0.36 10.61
C LYS A 37 -16.62 -0.55 11.38
N PHE A 38 -15.32 -0.41 11.15
CA PHE A 38 -14.31 -1.15 11.89
C PHE A 38 -13.88 -0.38 13.14
N GLY A 39 -13.55 -1.12 14.20
CA GLY A 39 -12.79 -0.54 15.31
C GLY A 39 -11.38 -0.21 14.82
N THR A 40 -10.99 1.06 14.92
CA THR A 40 -9.66 1.53 14.48
C THR A 40 -8.79 1.89 15.67
N GLU A 41 -7.57 1.39 15.69
CA GLU A 41 -6.51 1.84 16.60
C GLU A 41 -5.42 2.55 15.81
N PHE A 42 -5.04 3.74 16.27
CA PHE A 42 -3.95 4.48 15.65
C PHE A 42 -2.62 4.11 16.30
N VAL A 43 -1.69 3.58 15.50
CA VAL A 43 -0.35 3.19 15.96
C VAL A 43 0.68 4.15 15.37
N HIS A 44 1.41 4.86 16.24
CA HIS A 44 2.50 5.74 15.79
C HIS A 44 3.68 4.93 15.24
N THR A 45 4.11 5.24 14.02
CA THR A 45 5.27 4.59 13.37
C THR A 45 6.57 4.73 14.16
N LYS A 46 6.74 5.79 14.96
CA LYS A 46 7.88 5.93 15.89
C LYS A 46 7.93 4.81 16.93
N ALA A 47 6.78 4.37 17.44
CA ALA A 47 6.72 3.26 18.38
C ALA A 47 7.07 1.94 17.68
N VAL A 48 6.53 1.74 16.46
CA VAL A 48 6.85 0.57 15.63
C VAL A 48 8.34 0.48 15.31
N LYS A 49 8.97 1.60 14.95
CA LYS A 49 10.41 1.68 14.67
C LYS A 49 11.24 1.24 15.87
N ARG A 50 10.96 1.81 17.04
CA ARG A 50 11.67 1.46 18.28
C ARG A 50 11.55 -0.03 18.58
N GLU A 51 10.35 -0.60 18.50
CA GLU A 51 10.16 -2.04 18.71
C GLU A 51 10.87 -2.90 17.67
N ALA A 52 10.95 -2.43 16.42
CA ALA A 52 11.65 -3.12 15.35
C ALA A 52 13.17 -3.12 15.57
N GLU A 53 13.75 -2.00 16.00
CA GLU A 53 15.16 -1.87 16.33
C GLU A 53 15.55 -2.76 17.53
N GLU A 54 14.75 -2.75 18.60
CA GLU A 54 14.93 -3.67 19.74
C GLU A 54 14.82 -5.15 19.33
N ALA A 55 14.03 -5.45 18.30
CA ALA A 55 13.85 -6.81 17.81
C ALA A 55 15.04 -7.32 16.97
N LEU A 56 16.00 -6.46 16.56
CA LEU A 56 17.17 -6.87 15.78
C LEU A 56 18.04 -7.88 16.54
N GLU A 57 18.09 -7.79 17.87
CA GLU A 57 18.95 -8.60 18.74
C GLU A 57 18.40 -10.01 19.04
N GLY A 58 17.49 -10.55 18.22
CA GLY A 58 17.03 -11.93 18.37
C GLY A 58 15.65 -12.27 17.82
N ARG A 59 14.93 -11.30 17.25
CA ARG A 59 13.61 -11.48 16.62
C ARG A 59 13.59 -10.87 15.23
N LEU A 60 14.53 -11.31 14.38
CA LEU A 60 14.75 -10.74 13.05
C LEU A 60 13.47 -10.62 12.21
N GLY A 61 12.57 -11.61 12.25
CA GLY A 61 11.29 -11.54 11.54
C GLY A 61 10.42 -10.36 12.02
N ARG A 62 10.35 -10.09 13.33
CA ARG A 62 9.62 -8.94 13.88
C ARG A 62 10.31 -7.63 13.53
N ALA A 63 11.65 -7.59 13.56
CA ALA A 63 12.43 -6.43 13.16
C ALA A 63 12.17 -6.06 11.70
N VAL A 64 12.27 -7.04 10.79
CA VAL A 64 12.02 -6.84 9.36
C VAL A 64 10.59 -6.36 9.11
N SER A 65 9.58 -6.99 9.71
CA SER A 65 8.19 -6.56 9.55
C SER A 65 7.96 -5.12 10.04
N GLY A 66 8.52 -4.77 11.21
CA GLY A 66 8.38 -3.42 11.75
C GLY A 66 9.06 -2.36 10.89
N LEU A 67 10.28 -2.61 10.42
CA LEU A 67 10.99 -1.70 9.51
C LEU A 67 10.26 -1.52 8.18
N MET A 68 9.64 -2.58 7.64
CA MET A 68 8.82 -2.50 6.43
C MET A 68 7.57 -1.63 6.65
N ILE A 69 6.89 -1.74 7.79
CA ILE A 69 5.76 -0.87 8.14
C ILE A 69 6.21 0.60 8.15
N VAL A 70 7.33 0.89 8.81
CA VAL A 70 7.86 2.26 8.91
C VAL A 70 8.22 2.82 7.54
N SER A 71 8.88 2.02 6.69
CA SER A 71 9.27 2.42 5.34
C SER A 71 8.08 2.72 4.43
N ASN A 72 6.97 1.98 4.56
CA ASN A 72 5.80 2.15 3.68
C ASN A 72 4.77 3.15 4.21
N PHE A 73 4.69 3.36 5.53
CA PHE A 73 3.62 4.15 6.15
C PHE A 73 4.11 5.30 7.04
N GLY A 74 5.42 5.48 7.21
CA GLY A 74 5.98 6.58 8.01
C GLY A 74 6.06 7.89 7.24
N GLU A 75 5.29 8.91 7.64
CA GLU A 75 5.25 10.21 6.93
C GLU A 75 6.61 10.93 6.81
N SER A 76 7.52 10.78 7.79
CA SER A 76 8.83 11.46 7.79
C SER A 76 10.01 10.58 7.35
N GLU A 77 9.78 9.27 7.21
CA GLU A 77 10.82 8.28 6.88
C GLU A 77 10.46 7.44 5.64
N SER A 78 9.30 7.68 5.04
CA SER A 78 8.94 7.12 3.76
C SER A 78 9.81 7.74 2.69
N GLU A 79 10.73 6.94 2.15
CA GLU A 79 11.50 7.29 0.96
C GLU A 79 10.61 7.29 -0.31
N ALA A 80 9.33 6.95 -0.19
CA ALA A 80 8.42 6.67 -1.30
C ALA A 80 7.46 7.83 -1.65
N ASP A 81 7.82 9.08 -1.38
CA ASP A 81 7.06 10.23 -1.88
C ASP A 81 7.45 10.54 -3.34
N PHE A 82 6.95 9.70 -4.24
CA PHE A 82 7.14 9.83 -5.70
C PHE A 82 5.81 9.99 -6.43
N TRP A 83 4.76 10.42 -5.72
CA TRP A 83 3.42 10.56 -6.29
C TRP A 83 3.37 11.58 -7.42
N ASP A 84 4.27 12.56 -7.44
CA ASP A 84 4.47 13.52 -8.53
C ASP A 84 5.26 12.96 -9.72
N ARG A 85 5.91 11.79 -9.58
CA ARG A 85 6.83 11.19 -10.56
C ARG A 85 6.34 9.88 -11.18
N HIS A 86 5.06 9.52 -11.04
CA HIS A 86 4.56 8.29 -11.64
C HIS A 86 4.50 8.39 -13.17
N GLU A 87 5.02 7.36 -13.83
CA GLU A 87 5.22 7.28 -15.27
C GLU A 87 4.28 6.23 -15.90
N ASN A 88 3.08 6.11 -15.35
CA ASN A 88 2.08 5.13 -15.77
C ASN A 88 1.85 5.13 -17.30
N ALA A 89 1.80 6.32 -17.92
CA ALA A 89 1.61 6.46 -19.36
C ALA A 89 2.73 5.84 -20.19
N LEU A 90 3.98 5.84 -19.71
CA LEU A 90 5.13 5.22 -20.41
C LEU A 90 4.98 3.70 -20.52
N VAL A 91 4.27 3.09 -19.57
CA VAL A 91 4.07 1.64 -19.49
C VAL A 91 2.63 1.21 -19.80
N GLY A 92 1.77 2.14 -20.23
CA GLY A 92 0.38 1.87 -20.58
C GLY A 92 -0.51 1.51 -19.39
N VAL A 93 -0.14 1.93 -18.18
CA VAL A 93 -0.98 1.77 -16.99
C VAL A 93 -1.97 2.93 -16.94
N GLU A 94 -3.25 2.62 -16.83
CA GLU A 94 -4.29 3.60 -16.53
C GLU A 94 -4.49 3.64 -15.02
N GLY A 95 -4.44 4.84 -14.44
CA GLY A 95 -4.70 5.00 -13.02
C GLY A 95 -6.20 4.93 -12.72
N VAL A 96 -6.53 4.37 -11.56
CA VAL A 96 -7.90 4.24 -11.07
C VAL A 96 -8.06 4.89 -9.70
N SER A 97 -9.31 5.14 -9.30
CA SER A 97 -9.61 5.58 -7.94
C SER A 97 -9.45 4.44 -6.92
N VAL A 98 -9.23 4.77 -5.65
CA VAL A 98 -9.26 3.79 -4.54
C VAL A 98 -10.57 2.99 -4.53
N ARG A 99 -11.69 3.64 -4.85
CA ARG A 99 -13.00 2.99 -4.98
C ARG A 99 -13.01 1.89 -6.02
N GLU A 100 -12.50 2.17 -7.20
CA GLU A 100 -12.46 1.20 -8.30
C GLU A 100 -11.50 0.06 -7.99
N ALA A 101 -10.35 0.36 -7.37
CA ALA A 101 -9.38 -0.64 -6.96
C ALA A 101 -10.00 -1.61 -5.93
N VAL A 102 -10.61 -1.08 -4.85
CA VAL A 102 -11.28 -1.90 -3.82
C VAL A 102 -12.41 -2.72 -4.44
N ARG A 103 -13.23 -2.12 -5.31
CA ARG A 103 -14.29 -2.84 -6.02
C ARG A 103 -13.72 -4.00 -6.84
N GLY A 104 -12.68 -3.77 -7.64
CA GLY A 104 -12.07 -4.79 -8.48
C GLY A 104 -11.48 -5.95 -7.68
N VAL A 105 -10.89 -5.66 -6.51
CA VAL A 105 -10.41 -6.70 -5.58
C VAL A 105 -11.58 -7.54 -5.05
N LEU A 106 -12.65 -6.89 -4.57
CA LEU A 106 -13.82 -7.60 -4.04
C LEU A 106 -14.53 -8.45 -5.12
N GLU A 107 -14.65 -7.93 -6.34
CA GLU A 107 -15.21 -8.65 -7.48
C GLU A 107 -14.33 -9.85 -7.87
N GLY A 108 -13.00 -9.68 -7.86
CA GLY A 108 -12.03 -10.73 -8.20
C GLY A 108 -11.93 -11.84 -7.15
N MET A 109 -12.25 -11.56 -5.89
CA MET A 109 -12.26 -12.56 -4.81
C MET A 109 -13.52 -13.44 -4.80
N GLY A 110 -14.56 -13.09 -5.58
CA GLY A 110 -15.84 -13.79 -5.62
C GLY A 110 -16.68 -13.66 -4.33
N GLU A 111 -17.89 -14.23 -4.30
CA GLU A 111 -18.81 -14.23 -3.13
C GLU A 111 -18.29 -15.03 -1.91
N GLY A 112 -17.07 -15.59 -1.99
CA GLY A 112 -16.53 -16.57 -1.05
C GLY A 112 -15.81 -16.01 0.18
N LEU A 113 -15.78 -14.69 0.37
CA LEU A 113 -15.14 -14.08 1.53
C LEU A 113 -16.06 -14.25 2.76
N LYS A 114 -16.10 -15.47 3.30
CA LYS A 114 -16.51 -15.70 4.69
C LYS A 114 -15.42 -15.10 5.57
N LEU A 115 -15.65 -13.88 6.03
CA LEU A 115 -14.90 -13.33 7.15
C LEU A 115 -15.33 -14.15 8.38
N GLU A 116 -14.68 -15.29 8.60
CA GLU A 116 -14.79 -16.02 9.86
C GLU A 116 -13.98 -15.24 10.90
N TRP A 117 -14.71 -14.56 11.78
CA TRP A 117 -14.16 -13.86 12.93
C TRP A 117 -14.13 -14.84 14.10
N GLU A 118 -12.93 -15.21 14.58
CA GLU A 118 -12.72 -15.86 15.89
C GLU A 118 -12.76 -14.83 17.03
#